data_AF-A0A819XFM4-F1
#
_entry.id   AF-A0A819XFM4-F1
#
_cell.length_a   1.000
_cell.length_b   1.000
_cell.length_c   1.000
_cell.angle_alpha   90.00
_cell.angle_beta   90.00
_cell.angle_gamma   90.00
#
_symmetry.space_group_name_H-M   'P 1'
#
loop_
_entity.id
_entity.type
_entity.pdbx_description
1 polymer ?
#
loop_
_entity_poly.entity_id
_entity_poly.type
_entity_poly.pdbx_seq_one_letter_code
_entity_poly.pdbx_strand_id
1 'polypeptide(L)'
;MEEIILVHGSPDTIFTDKGTHFKNKLLQAISNLVGCKHIFSTPYHPQTNGQTERWNSTFVTQIAKYCNNDQTNWDTFLPSIVYAYNHGIHISTGFSPYQLAFGRQPRHPFNPPASTFIFSKPHDYWTQVITYRNTVLKQAKVNILHQQQLSKNRFDKNRSHPPFVLGDLVWMKILVGRHKLTARYIDPARIIQILSPVSFIVEDDTLQQFQAHSNNIRRVYSR
;
A
#
# COMPACT_ATOMS: atom_id res chain seq x y z
N MET A 1 16.73 -5.69 -7.77
CA MET A 1 16.77 -6.76 -6.74
C MET A 1 18.13 -6.80 -6.07
N GLU A 2 19.21 -6.75 -6.86
CA GLU A 2 20.60 -6.64 -6.38
C GLU A 2 20.81 -5.56 -5.31
N GLU A 3 20.50 -4.29 -5.58
CA GLU A 3 20.69 -3.20 -4.60
C GLU A 3 19.98 -3.46 -3.26
N ILE A 4 18.78 -4.03 -3.29
CA ILE A 4 18.03 -4.36 -2.06
C ILE A 4 18.73 -5.46 -1.29
N ILE A 5 19.18 -6.52 -1.98
CA ILE A 5 19.87 -7.65 -1.35
C ILE A 5 21.21 -7.22 -0.77
N LEU A 6 21.97 -6.41 -1.51
CA LEU A 6 23.28 -5.93 -1.07
C LEU A 6 23.19 -5.00 0.14
N VAL A 7 22.10 -4.23 0.27
CA VAL A 7 21.92 -3.28 1.38
C VAL A 7 21.20 -3.90 2.58
N HIS A 8 20.22 -4.78 2.35
CA HIS A 8 19.29 -5.26 3.37
C HIS A 8 19.31 -6.77 3.60
N GLY A 9 20.00 -7.53 2.75
CA GLY A 9 19.97 -9.00 2.74
C GLY A 9 18.84 -9.57 1.90
N SER A 10 18.89 -10.88 1.66
CA SER A 10 17.85 -11.59 0.92
C SER A 10 16.57 -11.70 1.76
N PRO A 11 15.41 -11.26 1.26
CA PRO A 11 14.14 -11.42 1.96
C PRO A 11 13.61 -12.86 1.83
N ASP A 12 12.95 -13.34 2.88
CA ASP A 12 12.27 -14.65 2.84
C ASP A 12 11.16 -14.71 1.79
N THR A 13 10.49 -13.58 1.55
CA THR A 13 9.36 -13.48 0.64
C THR A 13 9.27 -12.12 -0.01
N ILE A 14 9.04 -12.10 -1.32
CA ILE A 14 8.72 -10.91 -2.11
C ILE A 14 7.27 -11.01 -2.58
N PHE A 15 6.52 -9.93 -2.41
CA PHE A 15 5.14 -9.81 -2.87
C PHE A 15 5.04 -8.76 -3.98
N THR A 16 4.54 -9.14 -5.17
CA THR A 16 4.35 -8.20 -6.30
C THR A 16 2.98 -8.37 -6.95
N ASP A 17 2.61 -7.43 -7.81
CA ASP A 17 1.49 -7.66 -8.73
C ASP A 17 1.84 -8.69 -9.82
N LYS A 18 0.83 -9.04 -10.64
CA LYS A 18 0.97 -9.97 -11.77
C LYS A 18 1.52 -9.31 -13.05
N GLY A 19 2.14 -8.13 -12.95
CA GLY A 19 2.77 -7.46 -14.09
C GLY A 19 3.82 -8.36 -14.75
N THR A 20 3.88 -8.33 -16.08
CA THR A 20 4.80 -9.17 -16.87
C THR A 20 6.27 -8.94 -16.50
N HIS A 21 6.62 -7.72 -16.06
CA HIS A 21 7.95 -7.39 -15.57
C HIS A 21 8.33 -8.15 -14.29
N PHE A 22 7.36 -8.48 -13.43
CA PHE A 22 7.60 -9.27 -12.22
C PHE A 22 7.38 -10.76 -12.46
N LYS A 23 6.47 -11.11 -13.38
CA LYS A 23 6.17 -12.50 -13.74
C LYS A 23 6.99 -12.95 -14.94
N ASN A 24 8.30 -13.10 -14.76
CA ASN A 24 9.21 -13.60 -15.80
C ASN A 24 10.14 -14.71 -15.27
N LYS A 25 10.68 -15.52 -16.20
CA LYS A 25 11.55 -16.67 -15.87
C LYS A 25 12.85 -16.25 -15.18
N LEU A 26 13.40 -15.09 -15.54
CA LEU A 26 14.64 -14.57 -14.97
C LEU A 26 14.46 -14.25 -13.49
N LEU A 27 13.41 -13.50 -13.14
CA LEU A 27 13.13 -13.08 -11.78
C LEU A 27 12.76 -14.28 -10.90
N GLN A 28 12.04 -15.26 -11.45
CA GLN A 28 11.81 -16.54 -10.79
C GLN A 28 13.12 -17.29 -10.51
N ALA A 29 14.03 -17.37 -11.49
CA ALA A 29 15.33 -18.02 -11.30
C ALA A 29 16.19 -17.31 -10.25
N ILE A 30 16.23 -15.97 -10.27
CA ILE A 30 16.95 -15.17 -9.27
C ILE A 30 16.34 -15.41 -7.89
N SER A 31 15.01 -15.31 -7.74
CA SER A 31 14.33 -15.56 -6.46
C SER A 31 14.64 -16.95 -5.90
N ASN A 32 14.64 -17.98 -6.73
CA ASN A 32 15.03 -19.34 -6.30
C ASN A 32 16.49 -19.42 -5.86
N LEU A 33 17.40 -18.77 -6.60
CA LEU A 33 18.83 -18.76 -6.29
C LEU A 33 19.14 -18.07 -4.96
N VAL A 34 18.42 -16.99 -4.64
CA VAL A 34 18.60 -16.25 -3.38
C VAL A 34 17.72 -16.78 -2.24
N GLY A 35 17.00 -17.89 -2.44
CA GLY A 35 16.13 -18.51 -1.43
C GLY A 35 14.87 -17.71 -1.11
N CYS A 36 14.46 -16.79 -1.97
CA CYS A 36 13.30 -15.93 -1.76
C CYS A 36 12.03 -16.51 -2.39
N LYS A 37 10.93 -16.58 -1.62
CA LYS A 37 9.62 -16.96 -2.14
C LYS A 37 8.94 -15.78 -2.84
N HIS A 38 8.66 -15.90 -4.13
CA HIS A 38 7.92 -14.87 -4.87
C HIS A 38 6.41 -15.16 -4.87
N ILE A 39 5.62 -14.27 -4.26
CA ILE A 39 4.16 -14.35 -4.17
C ILE A 39 3.54 -13.23 -5.01
N PHE A 40 2.46 -13.56 -5.72
CA PHE A 40 1.74 -12.61 -6.57
C PHE A 40 0.41 -12.19 -5.94
N SER A 41 0.03 -10.93 -6.13
CA SER A 41 -1.30 -10.44 -5.78
C SER A 41 -2.40 -11.16 -6.56
N THR A 42 -3.57 -11.33 -5.96
CA THR A 42 -4.74 -11.80 -6.70
C THR A 42 -5.18 -10.74 -7.72
N PRO A 43 -5.75 -11.14 -8.88
CA PRO A 43 -6.35 -10.19 -9.81
C PRO A 43 -7.47 -9.42 -9.09
N TYR A 44 -7.57 -8.12 -9.32
CA TYR A 44 -8.65 -7.27 -8.81
C TYR A 44 -8.76 -7.11 -7.29
N HIS A 45 -7.64 -7.17 -6.55
CA HIS A 45 -7.62 -6.72 -5.14
C HIS A 45 -6.83 -5.40 -4.95
N PRO A 46 -7.41 -4.23 -5.32
CA PRO A 46 -6.75 -2.93 -5.19
C PRO A 46 -6.37 -2.58 -3.75
N GLN A 47 -6.96 -3.23 -2.75
CA GLN A 47 -6.62 -2.98 -1.35
C GLN A 47 -5.25 -3.57 -0.97
N THR A 48 -4.84 -4.69 -1.56
CA THR A 48 -3.53 -5.29 -1.30
C THR A 48 -2.39 -4.49 -1.94
N ASN A 49 -2.58 -4.01 -3.17
CA ASN A 49 -1.60 -3.16 -3.85
C ASN A 49 -1.71 -1.67 -3.47
N GLY A 50 -2.82 -1.27 -2.84
CA GLY A 50 -3.11 0.13 -2.52
C GLY A 50 -2.12 0.78 -1.56
N GLN A 51 -1.39 0.00 -0.74
CA GLN A 51 -0.31 0.55 0.07
C GLN A 51 0.88 0.97 -0.79
N THR A 52 1.32 0.11 -1.70
CA THR A 52 2.40 0.42 -2.67
C THR A 52 1.99 1.54 -3.61
N GLU A 53 0.75 1.54 -4.12
CA GLU A 53 0.25 2.62 -4.99
C GLU A 53 0.20 3.97 -4.27
N ARG A 54 -0.27 4.00 -3.02
CA ARG A 54 -0.28 5.22 -2.21
C ARG A 54 1.13 5.70 -1.87
N TRP A 55 2.03 4.76 -1.61
CA TRP A 55 3.45 5.05 -1.41
C TRP A 55 4.06 5.68 -2.66
N ASN A 56 3.87 5.05 -3.83
CA ASN A 56 4.31 5.56 -5.13
C ASN A 56 3.77 6.97 -5.39
N SER A 57 2.48 7.21 -5.16
CA SER A 57 1.87 8.53 -5.34
C SER A 57 2.52 9.59 -4.44
N THR A 58 2.81 9.26 -3.18
CA THR A 58 3.51 10.16 -2.25
C THR A 58 4.92 10.47 -2.76
N PHE A 59 5.62 9.44 -3.20
CA PHE A 59 7.01 9.52 -3.64
C PHE A 59 7.15 10.32 -4.94
N VAL A 60 6.30 10.07 -5.93
CA VAL A 60 6.21 10.86 -7.17
C VAL A 60 5.92 12.33 -6.87
N THR A 61 5.04 12.61 -5.91
CA THR A 61 4.75 14.00 -5.50
C THR A 61 5.97 14.67 -4.85
N GLN A 62 6.80 13.93 -4.13
CA GLN A 62 8.05 14.47 -3.58
C GLN A 62 9.07 14.74 -4.69
N ILE A 63 9.27 13.79 -5.60
CA ILE A 63 10.15 13.92 -6.77
C ILE A 63 9.77 15.13 -7.62
N ALA A 64 8.48 15.27 -7.93
CA ALA A 64 7.97 16.36 -8.77
C ALA A 64 8.28 17.76 -8.23
N LYS A 65 8.50 17.93 -6.93
CA LYS A 65 8.88 19.22 -6.32
C LYS A 65 10.32 19.64 -6.62
N TYR A 66 11.20 18.68 -6.90
CA TYR A 66 12.62 18.91 -7.15
C TYR A 66 13.02 18.74 -8.62
N CYS A 67 12.13 18.15 -9.43
CA CYS A 67 12.34 18.03 -10.87
C CYS A 67 12.29 19.39 -11.57
N ASN A 68 13.10 19.54 -12.60
CA ASN A 68 12.93 20.63 -13.56
C ASN A 68 11.62 20.49 -14.36
N ASN A 69 11.24 21.54 -15.08
CA ASN A 69 10.01 21.55 -15.89
C ASN A 69 9.99 20.42 -16.94
N ASP A 70 11.16 20.04 -17.45
CA ASP A 70 11.31 18.98 -18.47
C ASP A 70 11.39 17.56 -17.88
N GLN A 71 11.37 17.42 -16.54
CA GLN A 71 11.43 16.15 -15.82
C GLN A 71 12.63 15.26 -16.18
N THR A 72 13.76 15.83 -16.55
CA THR A 72 14.94 15.08 -17.03
C THR A 72 15.95 14.76 -15.93
N ASN A 73 15.84 15.38 -14.76
CA ASN A 73 16.82 15.29 -13.67
C ASN A 73 16.28 14.61 -12.39
N TRP A 74 15.17 13.87 -12.50
CA TRP A 74 14.49 13.28 -11.35
C TRP A 74 15.34 12.23 -10.61
N ASP A 75 16.14 11.49 -11.36
CA ASP A 75 17.04 10.43 -10.88
C ASP A 75 18.16 10.99 -10.00
N THR A 76 18.64 12.20 -10.30
CA THR A 76 19.69 12.90 -9.54
C THR A 76 19.27 13.17 -8.09
N PHE A 77 17.98 13.45 -7.86
CA PHE A 77 17.44 13.73 -6.53
C PHE A 77 16.92 12.49 -5.81
N LEU A 78 16.82 11.35 -6.51
CA LEU A 78 16.28 10.11 -5.96
C LEU A 78 16.97 9.69 -4.65
N PRO A 79 18.32 9.67 -4.54
CA PRO A 79 18.99 9.30 -3.29
C PRO A 79 18.65 10.22 -2.12
N SER A 80 18.56 11.53 -2.36
CA SER A 80 18.21 12.52 -1.34
C SER A 80 16.77 12.37 -0.86
N ILE A 81 15.84 12.07 -1.76
CA ILE A 81 14.43 11.85 -1.43
C ILE A 81 14.25 10.54 -0.67
N VAL A 82 14.90 9.45 -1.10
CA VAL A 82 14.91 8.17 -0.36
C VAL A 82 15.49 8.37 1.03
N TYR A 83 16.58 9.11 1.17
CA TYR A 83 17.18 9.44 2.46
C TYR A 83 16.18 10.18 3.35
N ALA A 84 15.58 11.28 2.86
CA ALA A 84 14.59 12.06 3.60
C ALA A 84 13.37 11.22 4.01
N TYR A 85 12.88 10.37 3.10
CA TYR A 85 11.74 9.49 3.35
C TYR A 85 12.04 8.46 4.46
N ASN A 86 13.21 7.85 4.42
CA ASN A 86 13.64 6.84 5.39
C ASN A 86 13.95 7.44 6.77
N HIS A 87 14.36 8.71 6.82
CA HIS A 87 14.75 9.41 8.05
C HIS A 87 13.60 10.20 8.70
N GLY A 88 12.60 10.60 7.90
CA GLY A 88 11.42 11.32 8.40
C GLY A 88 10.48 10.44 9.22
N ILE A 89 9.88 11.00 10.26
CA ILE A 89 8.87 10.33 11.09
C ILE A 89 7.56 10.21 10.30
N HIS A 90 7.00 9.01 10.23
CA HIS A 90 5.72 8.79 9.56
C HIS A 90 4.57 8.82 10.57
N ILE A 91 3.45 9.45 10.19
CA ILE A 91 2.27 9.60 11.05
C ILE A 91 1.65 8.23 11.40
N SER A 92 1.69 7.27 10.47
CA SER A 92 1.10 5.94 10.65
C SER A 92 1.79 5.12 11.74
N THR A 93 3.11 5.21 11.82
CA THR A 93 3.93 4.43 12.75
C THR A 93 4.36 5.24 13.96
N GLY A 94 4.43 6.57 13.85
CA GLY A 94 5.05 7.46 14.85
C GLY A 94 6.58 7.42 14.85
N PHE A 95 7.20 6.71 13.90
CA PHE A 95 8.65 6.52 13.82
C PHE A 95 9.13 6.59 12.36
N SER A 96 10.42 6.84 12.17
CA SER A 96 11.03 6.75 10.84
C SER A 96 11.24 5.28 10.42
N PRO A 97 11.18 4.97 9.11
CA PRO A 97 11.56 3.66 8.59
C PRO A 97 12.96 3.23 9.04
N TYR A 98 13.91 4.17 9.12
CA TYR A 98 15.26 3.93 9.60
C TYR A 98 15.28 3.41 11.05
N GLN A 99 14.51 4.01 11.96
CA GLN A 99 14.41 3.53 13.34
C GLN A 99 13.83 2.11 13.42
N LEU A 100 12.81 1.81 12.62
CA LEU A 100 12.16 0.50 12.60
C LEU A 100 13.10 -0.59 12.04
N ALA A 101 13.87 -0.25 11.01
CA ALA A 101 14.83 -1.16 10.39
C ALA A 101 16.07 -1.39 11.27
N PHE A 102 16.67 -0.33 11.81
CA PHE A 102 17.99 -0.38 12.43
C PHE A 102 18.00 -0.23 13.95
N GLY A 103 16.87 0.07 14.60
CA GLY A 103 16.81 0.17 16.06
C GLY A 103 17.60 1.34 16.63
N ARG A 104 17.77 2.42 15.87
CA ARG A 104 18.45 3.64 16.33
C ARG A 104 17.94 4.86 15.57
N GLN A 105 18.12 6.03 16.16
CA GLN A 105 17.77 7.28 15.50
C GLN A 105 18.72 7.54 14.33
N PRO A 106 18.22 8.04 13.19
CA PRO A 106 19.08 8.54 12.13
C PRO A 106 19.91 9.72 12.64
N ARG A 107 21.20 9.76 12.28
CA ARG A 107 22.08 10.88 12.61
C ARG A 107 22.15 11.83 11.42
N HIS A 108 21.51 12.99 11.51
CA HIS A 108 21.60 14.01 10.48
C HIS A 108 22.94 14.75 10.56
N PRO A 109 23.60 15.03 9.42
CA PRO A 109 24.88 15.76 9.40
C PRO A 109 24.80 17.12 10.10
N PHE A 110 23.67 17.80 9.96
CA PHE A 110 23.46 19.16 10.47
C PHE A 110 22.73 19.22 11.83
N ASN A 111 22.21 18.10 12.32
CA ASN A 111 21.51 18.03 13.60
C ASN A 111 21.60 16.61 14.18
N PRO A 112 22.76 16.24 14.76
CA PRO A 112 22.92 14.93 15.36
C PRO A 112 22.04 14.84 16.63
N PRO A 113 21.24 13.77 16.80
CA PRO A 113 20.50 13.58 18.04
C PRO A 113 21.47 13.40 19.21
N ALA A 114 21.05 13.84 20.40
CA ALA A 114 21.78 13.53 21.63
C ALA A 114 21.89 12.00 21.78
N SER A 115 23.09 11.50 22.11
CA SER A 115 23.27 10.08 22.40
C SER A 115 22.49 9.73 23.65
N THR A 116 21.43 8.95 23.48
CA THR A 116 20.62 8.40 24.58
C THR A 116 21.20 7.08 25.10
N PHE A 117 22.20 6.53 24.42
CA PHE A 117 22.86 5.29 24.81
C PHE A 117 24.07 5.56 25.71
N ILE A 118 24.17 4.79 26.79
CA ILE A 118 25.24 4.87 27.80
C ILE A 118 26.02 3.55 27.73
N PHE A 119 27.34 3.61 27.51
CA PHE A 119 28.16 2.42 27.34
C PHE A 119 29.11 2.26 28.54
N SER A 120 28.73 1.41 29.48
CA SER A 120 29.51 1.15 30.70
C SER A 120 30.09 -0.27 30.73
N LYS A 121 29.50 -1.21 30.00
CA LYS A 121 29.90 -2.62 29.91
C LYS A 121 30.14 -3.04 28.45
N PRO A 122 30.96 -4.08 28.22
CA PRO A 122 31.02 -4.75 26.93
C PRO A 122 29.62 -5.21 26.49
N HIS A 123 29.26 -5.00 25.22
CA HIS A 123 27.96 -5.34 24.60
C HIS A 123 26.76 -4.42 24.92
N ASP A 124 26.93 -3.37 25.73
CA ASP A 124 25.84 -2.40 26.02
C ASP A 124 25.21 -1.81 24.76
N TYR A 125 26.01 -1.59 23.72
CA TYR A 125 25.51 -1.10 22.44
C TYR A 125 24.46 -2.03 21.82
N TRP A 126 24.78 -3.31 21.71
CA TRP A 126 23.91 -4.28 21.06
C TRP A 126 22.62 -4.50 21.86
N THR A 127 22.75 -4.64 23.18
CA THR A 127 21.59 -4.84 24.06
C THR A 127 20.65 -3.65 24.01
N GLN A 128 21.17 -2.42 24.02
CA GLN A 128 20.36 -1.21 23.94
C GLN A 128 19.69 -1.03 22.58
N VAL A 129 20.40 -1.31 21.48
CA VAL A 129 19.84 -1.24 20.11
C VAL A 129 18.70 -2.26 19.93
N ILE A 130 18.89 -3.52 20.34
CA ILE A 130 17.83 -4.54 20.27
C ILE A 130 16.64 -4.12 21.13
N THR A 131 16.89 -3.70 22.37
CA THR A 131 15.84 -3.32 23.30
C THR A 131 15.01 -2.18 22.73
N TYR A 132 15.68 -1.14 22.25
CA TYR A 132 15.02 0.00 21.61
C TYR A 132 14.27 -0.41 20.34
N ARG A 133 14.85 -1.25 19.48
CA ARG A 133 14.17 -1.73 18.28
C ARG A 133 12.87 -2.44 18.62
N ASN A 134 12.90 -3.33 19.60
CA ASN A 134 11.72 -4.09 20.02
C ASN A 134 10.64 -3.20 20.62
N THR A 135 11.01 -2.18 21.42
CA THR A 135 10.03 -1.24 21.97
C THR A 135 9.39 -0.39 20.88
N VAL A 136 10.19 0.14 19.95
CA VAL A 136 9.71 0.94 18.82
C VAL A 136 8.81 0.11 17.90
N LEU A 137 9.18 -1.13 17.57
CA LEU A 137 8.34 -2.02 16.76
C LEU A 137 7.00 -2.33 17.43
N LYS A 138 7.02 -2.59 18.75
CA LYS A 138 5.79 -2.81 19.53
C LYS A 138 4.88 -1.59 19.50
N GLN A 139 5.44 -0.39 19.71
CA GLN A 139 4.67 0.84 19.69
C GLN A 139 4.16 1.17 18.28
N ALA A 140 4.99 0.97 17.25
CA ALA A 140 4.59 1.18 15.85
C ALA A 140 3.40 0.31 15.48
N LYS A 141 3.36 -0.95 15.92
CA LYS A 141 2.21 -1.84 15.71
C LYS A 141 0.92 -1.29 16.33
N VAL A 142 0.99 -0.78 17.56
CA VAL A 142 -0.16 -0.14 18.22
C VAL A 142 -0.61 1.10 17.44
N ASN A 143 0.33 1.94 17.04
CA ASN A 143 0.05 3.17 16.28
C ASN A 143 -0.60 2.86 14.93
N ILE A 144 -0.11 1.84 14.21
CA ILE A 144 -0.69 1.38 12.94
C ILE A 144 -2.14 0.95 13.14
N LEU A 145 -2.44 0.12 14.15
CA LEU A 145 -3.80 -0.34 14.42
C LEU A 145 -4.74 0.82 14.75
N HIS A 146 -4.28 1.76 15.57
CA HIS A 146 -5.03 2.96 15.89
C HIS A 146 -5.31 3.82 14.64
N GLN A 147 -4.30 4.04 13.79
CA GLN A 147 -4.45 4.81 12.56
C GLN A 147 -5.34 4.11 11.52
N GLN A 148 -5.31 2.77 11.46
CA GLN A 148 -6.25 1.98 10.67
C GLN A 148 -7.68 2.19 11.15
N GLN A 149 -7.93 2.17 12.46
CA GLN A 149 -9.26 2.42 13.03
C GLN A 149 -9.74 3.85 12.73
N LEU A 150 -8.89 4.86 12.90
CA LEU A 150 -9.23 6.24 12.55
C LEU A 150 -9.53 6.40 11.06
N SER A 151 -8.78 5.71 10.21
CA SER A 151 -9.00 5.72 8.75
C SER A 151 -10.31 5.02 8.38
N LYS A 152 -10.63 3.91 9.03
CA LYS A 152 -11.92 3.21 8.88
C LYS A 152 -13.08 4.10 9.32
N ASN A 153 -13.02 4.67 10.52
CA ASN A 153 -14.06 5.58 11.03
C ASN A 153 -14.29 6.78 10.08
N ARG A 154 -13.21 7.37 9.55
CA ARG A 154 -13.30 8.46 8.56
C ARG A 154 -13.93 8.01 7.25
N PHE A 155 -13.57 6.82 6.78
CA PHE A 155 -14.12 6.24 5.57
C PHE A 155 -15.62 5.89 5.72
N ASP A 156 -16.02 5.39 6.89
CA ASP A 156 -17.41 5.00 7.18
C ASP A 156 -18.31 6.22 7.47
N LYS A 157 -17.78 7.33 8.02
CA LYS A 157 -18.56 8.52 8.43
C LYS A 157 -19.43 9.12 7.32
N ASN A 158 -18.96 9.09 6.07
CA ASN A 158 -19.67 9.67 4.92
C ASN A 158 -20.33 8.62 4.03
N ARG A 159 -20.38 7.36 4.47
CA ARG A 159 -20.89 6.25 3.66
C ARG A 159 -22.31 5.92 4.04
N SER A 160 -23.24 6.25 3.16
CA SER A 160 -24.54 5.59 3.14
C SER A 160 -24.37 4.28 2.37
N HIS A 161 -24.57 3.15 3.05
CA HIS A 161 -24.84 1.88 2.40
C HIS A 161 -26.36 1.73 2.32
N PRO A 162 -27.03 2.21 1.26
CA PRO A 162 -28.43 1.86 1.09
C PRO A 162 -28.51 0.32 1.10
N PRO A 163 -29.37 -0.28 1.94
CA PRO A 163 -29.49 -1.72 2.00
C PRO A 163 -30.00 -2.20 0.65
N PHE A 164 -29.12 -2.87 -0.09
CA PHE A 164 -29.48 -3.58 -1.30
C PHE A 164 -30.13 -4.91 -0.92
N VAL A 165 -31.23 -5.24 -1.60
CA VAL A 165 -31.96 -6.47 -1.39
C VAL A 165 -31.83 -7.36 -2.63
N LEU A 166 -31.99 -8.67 -2.45
CA LEU A 166 -32.10 -9.60 -3.57
C LEU A 166 -33.19 -9.13 -4.55
N GLY A 167 -32.89 -9.14 -5.83
CA GLY A 167 -33.77 -8.68 -6.90
C GLY A 167 -33.67 -7.19 -7.24
N ASP A 168 -32.94 -6.37 -6.47
CA ASP A 168 -32.74 -4.95 -6.80
C ASP A 168 -32.01 -4.79 -8.14
N LEU A 169 -32.51 -3.85 -8.96
CA LEU A 169 -31.84 -3.39 -10.17
C LEU A 169 -30.78 -2.35 -9.83
N VAL A 170 -29.55 -2.58 -10.31
CA VAL A 170 -28.39 -1.73 -10.04
C VAL A 170 -27.59 -1.44 -11.31
N TRP A 171 -27.21 -0.17 -11.48
CA TRP A 171 -26.23 0.27 -12.47
C TRP A 171 -24.83 -0.18 -12.05
N MET A 172 -24.07 -0.86 -12.93
CA MET A 172 -22.69 -1.27 -12.65
C MET A 172 -21.67 -0.27 -13.20
N LYS A 173 -20.65 0.08 -12.41
CA LYS A 173 -19.64 1.09 -12.76
C LYS A 173 -18.59 0.52 -13.71
N ILE A 174 -18.28 1.25 -14.78
CA ILE A 174 -17.20 0.89 -15.72
C ILE A 174 -15.84 1.16 -15.07
N LEU A 175 -15.01 0.12 -14.94
CA LEU A 175 -13.70 0.20 -14.26
C LEU A 175 -12.51 0.35 -15.23
N VAL A 176 -12.65 -0.07 -16.49
CA VAL A 176 -11.54 -0.14 -17.47
C VAL A 176 -11.99 0.48 -18.80
N GLY A 177 -11.05 1.06 -19.55
CA GLY A 177 -11.31 1.55 -20.93
C GLY A 177 -12.15 2.82 -21.02
N ARG A 178 -12.28 3.57 -19.92
CA ARG A 178 -13.12 4.77 -19.87
C ARG A 178 -12.41 5.99 -20.46
N HIS A 179 -13.03 6.66 -21.43
CA HIS A 179 -12.61 7.98 -21.90
C HIS A 179 -13.39 9.10 -21.19
N LYS A 180 -12.93 10.35 -21.24
CA LYS A 180 -13.54 11.47 -20.49
C LYS A 180 -15.06 11.62 -20.72
N LEU A 181 -15.54 11.27 -21.92
CA LEU A 181 -16.94 11.42 -22.35
C LEU A 181 -17.77 10.12 -22.30
N THR A 182 -17.21 8.96 -21.95
CA THR A 182 -18.00 7.71 -21.89
C THR A 182 -18.84 7.65 -20.61
N ALA A 183 -19.99 6.96 -20.71
CA ALA A 183 -20.89 6.70 -19.60
C ALA A 183 -20.12 6.11 -18.39
N ARG A 184 -20.55 6.48 -17.17
CA ARG A 184 -19.90 6.02 -15.94
C ARG A 184 -20.36 4.62 -15.50
N TYR A 185 -21.52 4.21 -15.99
CA TYR A 185 -22.18 2.96 -15.64
C TYR A 185 -22.64 2.26 -16.93
N ILE A 186 -22.59 0.93 -16.92
CA ILE A 186 -23.22 0.05 -17.92
C ILE A 186 -24.63 -0.32 -17.48
N ASP A 187 -25.34 -0.99 -18.38
CA ASP A 187 -26.73 -1.38 -18.25
C ASP A 187 -27.08 -2.01 -16.88
N PRO A 188 -28.33 -1.85 -16.44
CA PRO A 188 -28.79 -2.38 -15.17
C PRO A 188 -28.55 -3.89 -15.07
N ALA A 189 -28.06 -4.33 -13.92
CA ALA A 189 -27.97 -5.73 -13.54
C ALA A 189 -28.82 -5.98 -12.30
N ARG A 190 -29.24 -7.22 -12.08
CA ARG A 190 -30.04 -7.61 -10.93
C ARG A 190 -29.17 -8.29 -9.88
N ILE A 191 -29.37 -7.95 -8.61
CA ILE A 191 -28.68 -8.62 -7.51
C ILE A 191 -29.30 -10.00 -7.30
N ILE A 192 -28.51 -11.05 -7.53
CA ILE A 192 -28.95 -12.44 -7.38
C ILE A 192 -28.46 -13.08 -6.08
N GLN A 193 -27.37 -12.58 -5.50
CA GLN A 193 -26.84 -13.07 -4.23
C GLN A 193 -26.16 -11.96 -3.42
N ILE A 194 -26.35 -11.99 -2.11
CA ILE A 194 -25.66 -11.12 -1.15
C ILE A 194 -24.55 -11.95 -0.47
N LEU A 195 -23.28 -11.59 -0.70
CA LEU A 195 -22.14 -12.26 -0.07
C LEU A 195 -21.76 -11.60 1.26
N SER A 196 -21.80 -10.27 1.29
CA SER A 196 -21.55 -9.46 2.49
C SER A 196 -22.25 -8.10 2.36
N PRO A 197 -22.29 -7.25 3.41
CA PRO A 197 -22.88 -5.91 3.33
C PRO A 197 -22.26 -5.00 2.25
N VAL A 198 -21.10 -5.37 1.70
CA VAL A 198 -20.38 -4.60 0.69
C VAL A 198 -20.08 -5.37 -0.60
N SER A 199 -20.46 -6.64 -0.71
CA SER A 199 -20.17 -7.50 -1.86
C SER A 199 -21.39 -8.30 -2.28
N PHE A 200 -21.70 -8.25 -3.58
CA PHE A 200 -22.90 -8.84 -4.17
C PHE A 200 -22.53 -9.60 -5.44
N ILE A 201 -23.32 -10.61 -5.80
CA ILE A 201 -23.30 -11.18 -7.15
C ILE A 201 -24.47 -10.57 -7.91
N VAL A 202 -24.15 -10.02 -9.07
CA VAL A 202 -25.09 -9.38 -9.98
C VAL A 202 -25.11 -10.14 -11.30
N GLU A 203 -26.29 -10.21 -11.89
CA GLU A 203 -26.55 -10.86 -13.17
C GLU A 203 -27.03 -9.79 -14.16
N ASP A 204 -26.39 -9.75 -15.33
CA ASP A 204 -26.80 -8.85 -16.41
C ASP A 204 -27.89 -9.47 -17.30
N ASP A 205 -28.40 -8.69 -18.25
CA ASP A 205 -29.42 -9.15 -19.21
C ASP A 205 -28.93 -10.29 -20.13
N THR A 206 -27.62 -10.55 -20.18
CA THR A 206 -27.02 -11.67 -20.92
C THR A 206 -26.84 -12.93 -20.06
N LEU A 207 -27.35 -12.92 -18.83
CA LEU A 207 -27.21 -13.99 -17.82
C LEU A 207 -25.76 -14.23 -17.37
N GLN A 208 -24.86 -13.27 -17.59
CA GLN A 208 -23.52 -13.33 -17.04
C GLN A 208 -23.49 -12.82 -15.61
N GLN A 209 -22.82 -13.57 -14.74
CA GLN A 209 -22.74 -13.30 -13.32
C GLN A 209 -21.38 -12.72 -12.95
N PHE A 210 -21.39 -11.61 -12.20
CA PHE A 210 -20.19 -10.92 -11.77
C PHE A 210 -20.25 -10.60 -10.29
N GLN A 211 -19.10 -10.64 -9.63
CA GLN A 211 -18.98 -10.14 -8.27
C GLN A 211 -18.75 -8.63 -8.29
N ALA A 212 -19.64 -7.88 -7.63
CA ALA A 212 -19.58 -6.43 -7.56
C ALA A 212 -19.50 -5.93 -6.11
N HIS A 213 -18.61 -4.97 -5.87
CA HIS A 213 -18.55 -4.24 -4.60
C HIS A 213 -19.62 -3.14 -4.57
N SER A 214 -20.21 -2.85 -3.40
CA SER A 214 -21.16 -1.75 -3.16
C SER A 214 -20.73 -0.37 -3.68
N ASN A 215 -19.43 -0.10 -3.85
CA ASN A 215 -18.91 1.15 -4.42
C ASN A 215 -19.05 1.24 -5.95
N ASN A 216 -19.18 0.08 -6.58
CA ASN A 216 -19.21 -0.07 -8.02
C ASN A 216 -20.63 -0.29 -8.53
N ILE A 217 -21.64 -0.24 -7.66
CA ILE A 217 -23.05 -0.37 -8.03
C ILE A 217 -23.86 0.83 -7.51
N ARG A 218 -24.92 1.19 -8.23
CA ARG A 218 -25.89 2.21 -7.79
C ARG A 218 -27.30 1.73 -8.05
N ARG A 219 -28.22 1.96 -7.11
CA ARG A 219 -29.63 1.58 -7.30
C ARG A 219 -30.22 2.31 -8.52
N VAL A 220 -30.93 1.57 -9.35
CA VAL A 220 -31.75 2.16 -10.41
C VAL A 220 -32.99 2.73 -9.74
N TYR A 221 -33.22 4.02 -9.88
CA TYR A 221 -34.48 4.65 -9.49
C TYR A 221 -35.32 4.78 -10.75
N SER A 222 -36.52 4.20 -10.77
CA SER A 222 -37.53 4.54 -11.76
C SER A 222 -37.90 6.02 -11.57
N ARG A 223 -37.83 6.80 -12.65
CA ARG A 223 -38.36 8.16 -12.69
C ARG A 223 -39.88 8.14 -12.70
#